data_AF-A0A315CME7-F1
#
_entry.id   AF-A0A315CME7-F1
#
_cell.length_a   1.000
_cell.length_b   1.000
_cell.length_c   1.000
_cell.angle_alpha   90.00
_cell.angle_beta   90.00
_cell.angle_gamma   90.00
#
_symmetry.space_group_name_H-M   'P 1'
#
loop_
_entity.id
_entity.type
_entity.pdbx_description
1 polymer ?
#
loop_
_entity_poly.entity_id
_entity_poly.type
_entity_poly.pdbx_seq_one_letter_code
_entity_poly.pdbx_strand_id
1 'polypeptide(L)' 'MQGMDILQPFKDTNPMCRTCAYVMPSESASTGWRCGRQYFLATSILRKFQRMDNYPVVKEHNACEAWLHHQNAPTLE' A
#
# COMPACT_ATOMS: atom_id res chain seq x y z
N MET A 1 4.12 38.30 -19.68
CA MET A 1 3.84 38.19 -18.23
C MET A 1 3.18 36.85 -18.00
N GLN A 2 3.86 35.98 -17.23
CA GLN A 2 3.38 34.88 -16.36
C GLN A 2 2.35 33.89 -16.96
N GLY A 3 2.53 32.57 -16.91
CA GLY A 3 3.42 31.71 -16.16
C GLY A 3 2.78 30.32 -16.24
N MET A 4 3.59 29.27 -16.44
CA MET A 4 3.09 27.90 -16.50
C MET A 4 2.61 27.46 -15.12
N ASP A 5 1.31 27.21 -14.96
CA ASP A 5 0.81 26.43 -13.84
C ASP A 5 1.09 24.94 -14.12
N ILE A 6 2.31 24.55 -13.77
CA ILE A 6 2.67 23.16 -13.54
C ILE A 6 1.72 22.69 -12.44
N LEU A 7 0.77 21.82 -12.79
CA LEU A 7 0.03 21.01 -11.84
C LEU A 7 1.06 20.22 -11.02
N GLN A 8 1.52 20.81 -9.92
CA GLN A 8 2.22 20.10 -8.87
C GLN A 8 1.32 18.92 -8.52
N PRO A 9 1.82 17.66 -8.54
CA PRO A 9 1.03 16.57 -8.02
C PRO A 9 0.75 16.96 -6.58
N PHE A 10 -0.51 17.26 -6.27
CA PHE A 10 -0.95 17.40 -4.89
C PHE A 10 -0.48 16.13 -4.22
N LYS A 11 0.61 16.25 -3.45
CA LYS A 11 1.14 15.17 -2.66
C LYS A 11 0.07 15.02 -1.59
N ASP A 12 -0.93 14.18 -1.86
CA ASP A 12 -1.98 13.84 -0.93
C ASP A 12 -1.28 13.47 0.37
N THR A 13 -1.26 14.42 1.32
CA THR A 13 -0.63 14.24 2.63
C THR A 13 -1.47 13.32 3.49
N ASN A 14 -2.68 13.00 3.04
CA ASN A 14 -3.54 12.03 3.68
C ASN A 14 -3.00 10.61 3.42
N PRO A 15 -2.61 9.86 4.46
CA PRO A 15 -2.14 8.50 4.28
C PRO A 15 -3.23 7.64 3.65
N MET A 16 -2.89 6.95 2.57
CA MET A 16 -3.81 6.06 1.85
C MET A 16 -3.17 4.71 1.67
N CYS A 17 -3.94 3.64 1.85
CA CYS A 17 -3.44 2.28 1.67
C CYS A 17 -2.75 2.03 0.31
N ARG A 18 -3.18 2.74 -0.75
CA ARG A 18 -2.57 2.67 -2.09
C ARG A 18 -1.12 3.17 -2.13
N THR A 19 -0.73 4.05 -1.20
CA THR A 19 0.63 4.59 -1.05
C THR A 19 1.41 3.88 0.06
N CYS A 20 0.89 2.77 0.60
CA CYS A 20 1.56 1.98 1.63
C CYS A 20 2.76 1.22 1.06
N ALA A 21 3.82 1.03 1.86
CA ALA A 21 4.93 0.14 1.53
C ALA A 21 4.53 -1.34 1.36
N TYR A 22 3.35 -1.72 1.87
CA TYR A 22 2.86 -3.09 1.85
C TYR A 22 1.78 -3.33 0.80
N VAL A 23 1.54 -2.37 -0.10
CA VAL A 23 0.58 -2.54 -1.19
C VAL A 23 1.09 -3.59 -2.19
N MET A 24 0.21 -4.49 -2.63
CA MET A 24 0.52 -5.46 -3.68
C MET A 24 -0.45 -5.30 -4.85
N PRO A 25 0.03 -5.26 -6.10
CA PRO A 25 -0.84 -5.25 -7.27
C PRO A 25 -1.60 -6.58 -7.36
N SER A 26 -2.87 -6.51 -7.76
CA SER A 26 -3.74 -7.68 -7.88
C SER A 26 -4.86 -7.41 -8.88
N GLU A 27 -4.82 -8.09 -10.02
CA GLU A 27 -5.88 -8.02 -11.04
C GLU A 27 -7.24 -8.54 -10.53
N SER A 28 -7.22 -9.47 -9.56
CA SER A 28 -8.43 -10.00 -8.94
C SER A 28 -9.07 -9.08 -7.89
N ALA A 29 -8.47 -7.92 -7.61
CA ALA A 29 -8.99 -6.97 -6.63
C ALA A 29 -9.82 -5.90 -7.34
N SER A 30 -10.96 -5.50 -6.75
CA SER A 30 -11.83 -4.47 -7.33
C SER A 30 -11.14 -3.11 -7.49
N THR A 31 -10.17 -2.80 -6.63
CA THR A 31 -9.35 -1.57 -6.70
C THR A 31 -8.02 -1.77 -7.43
N GLY A 32 -7.72 -2.99 -7.90
CA GLY A 32 -6.42 -3.36 -8.48
C GLY A 32 -5.30 -3.59 -7.44
N TRP A 33 -5.57 -3.39 -6.15
CA TRP A 33 -4.57 -3.45 -5.08
C TRP A 33 -5.06 -4.26 -3.87
N ARG A 34 -4.15 -4.99 -3.24
CA ARG A 34 -4.37 -5.74 -1.98
C ARG A 34 -3.34 -5.37 -0.92
N CYS A 35 -3.74 -5.46 0.35
CA CYS A 35 -2.86 -5.18 1.48
C CYS A 35 -1.99 -6.42 1.76
N GLY A 36 -0.72 -6.34 1.40
CA GLY A 36 0.27 -7.39 1.61
C GLY A 36 0.92 -7.40 2.98
N ARG A 37 0.42 -6.68 3.98
CA ARG A 37 1.08 -6.63 5.30
C ARG A 37 1.41 -8.02 5.84
N GLN A 38 0.44 -8.93 5.80
CA GLN A 38 0.67 -10.32 6.22
C GLN A 38 1.62 -11.08 5.29
N TYR A 39 1.64 -10.76 3.99
CA TYR A 39 2.62 -11.32 3.05
C TYR A 39 4.05 -10.96 3.46
N PHE A 40 4.33 -9.67 3.71
CA PHE A 40 5.68 -9.23 4.06
C PHE A 40 6.13 -9.66 5.46
N LEU A 41 5.19 -9.84 6.40
CA LEU A 41 5.50 -10.39 7.73
C LEU A 41 5.66 -11.93 7.73
N ALA A 42 5.20 -12.61 6.68
CA ALA A 42 5.29 -14.06 6.58
C ALA A 42 6.68 -14.52 6.10
N THR A 43 7.07 -15.72 6.55
CA THR A 43 8.29 -16.37 6.09
C THR A 43 8.22 -16.72 4.59
N SER A 44 9.37 -16.92 3.94
CA SER A 44 9.44 -17.28 2.52
C SER A 44 8.62 -18.52 2.16
N ILE A 45 8.60 -19.51 3.05
CA ILE A 45 7.81 -20.74 2.88
C ILE A 45 6.32 -20.42 2.90
N LEU A 46 5.83 -19.70 3.92
CA LEU A 46 4.42 -19.37 4.06
C LEU A 46 3.92 -18.50 2.89
N ARG A 47 4.73 -17.55 2.42
CA ARG A 47 4.40 -16.73 1.24
C ARG A 47 4.11 -17.55 -0.01
N LYS A 48 4.79 -18.70 -0.21
CA LYS A 48 4.56 -19.56 -1.39
C LYS A 48 3.22 -20.28 -1.35
N PHE A 49 2.67 -20.52 -0.17
CA PHE A 49 1.41 -21.25 0.00
C PHE A 49 0.17 -20.35 0.03
N GLN A 50 0.36 -19.04 0.18
CA GLN A 50 -0.74 -18.08 0.23
C GLN A 50 -1.07 -17.58 -1.17
N ARG A 51 -2.36 -17.61 -1.52
CA ARG A 51 -2.83 -16.99 -2.76
C ARG A 51 -3.08 -15.51 -2.55
N MET A 52 -3.04 -14.74 -3.64
CA MET A 52 -3.22 -13.28 -3.58
C MET A 52 -4.61 -12.87 -3.06
N ASP A 53 -5.62 -13.66 -3.39
CA ASP A 53 -7.02 -13.54 -2.99
C ASP A 53 -7.26 -13.66 -1.48
N ASN A 54 -6.31 -14.25 -0.73
CA ASN A 54 -6.35 -14.30 0.74
C ASN A 54 -6.06 -12.94 1.39
N TYR A 55 -5.45 -12.00 0.66
CA TYR A 55 -5.12 -10.67 1.17
C TYR A 55 -6.28 -9.70 0.93
N PRO A 56 -6.62 -8.83 1.91
CA PRO A 56 -7.77 -7.94 1.78
C PRO A 56 -7.53 -6.89 0.69
N VAL A 57 -8.60 -6.56 -0.04
CA VAL A 57 -8.60 -5.48 -1.03
C VAL A 57 -8.35 -4.15 -0.32
N VAL A 58 -7.49 -3.33 -0.91
CA VAL A 58 -7.17 -2.00 -0.38
C VAL A 58 -8.39 -1.09 -0.50
N LYS A 59 -8.71 -0.38 0.61
CA LYS A 59 -9.71 0.68 0.60
C LYS A 59 -9.27 1.80 -0.34
N GLU A 60 -10.21 2.32 -1.11
CA GLU A 60 -9.98 3.42 -2.05
C GLU A 60 -9.61 4.73 -1.33
N HIS A 61 -10.16 4.91 -0.12
CA HIS A 61 -9.99 6.10 0.71
C HIS A 61 -9.47 5.71 2.10
N ASN A 62 -8.65 6.61 2.68
CA ASN A 62 -8.04 6.50 4.01
C ASN A 62 -7.00 5.39 4.21
N ALA A 63 -6.22 5.55 5.28
CA ALA A 63 -5.28 4.54 5.74
C ALA A 63 -6.00 3.40 6.46
N CYS A 64 -5.43 2.21 6.43
CA CYS A 64 -5.89 1.09 7.25
C CYS A 64 -5.34 1.22 8.65
N GLU A 65 -5.95 0.53 9.62
CA GLU A 65 -5.52 0.53 11.02
C GLU A 65 -4.05 0.11 11.19
N ALA A 66 -3.53 -0.71 10.26
CA ALA A 66 -2.14 -1.13 10.27
C ALA A 66 -1.14 -0.04 9.88
N TRP A 67 -1.60 1.10 9.36
CA TRP A 67 -0.74 2.20 8.91
C TRP A 67 0.05 2.85 10.05
N LEU A 68 -0.54 2.95 11.24
CA LEU A 68 0.11 3.51 12.43
C LEU A 68 1.39 2.74 12.81
N HIS A 69 1.47 1.46 12.43
CA HIS A 69 2.65 0.63 12.70
C HIS A 69 3.79 0.81 11.69
N HIS A 70 3.59 1.57 10.60
CA HIS A 70 4.60 1.78 9.56
C HIS A 70 5.53 2.97 9.81
N GLN A 71 5.18 3.91 10.70
CA GLN A 71 6.09 5.02 11.06
C GLN A 71 7.30 4.57 11.90
N ASN A 72 7.29 3.34 12.41
CA ASN A 72 8.36 2.77 13.24
C ASN A 72 9.06 1.56 12.58
N ALA A 73 8.95 1.38 11.26
CA ALA A 73 9.68 0.32 10.59
C ALA A 73 11.18 0.70 10.55
N PRO A 74 12.09 -0.14 11.08
CA PRO A 74 13.52 0.12 11.00
C PRO A 74 13.96 0.06 9.54
N THR A 75 14.63 1.11 9.09
CA THR A 75 15.39 1.12 7.84
C THR A 75 16.40 -0.04 7.92
N LEU A 76 16.24 -1.06 7.07
CA LEU A 76 17.34 -1.98 6.80
C LEU A 76 18.31 -1.20 5.89
N GLU A 77 19.37 -0.64 6.48
CA GLU A 77 20.62 -0.35 5.78
C GLU A 77 21.44 -1.64 5.57
#